data_AF-A0A068FBU6-F1
#
_entry.id   AF-A0A068FBU6-F1
#
_cell.length_a   1.000
_cell.length_b   1.000
_cell.length_c   1.000
_cell.angle_alpha   90.00
_cell.angle_beta   90.00
_cell.angle_gamma   90.00
#
_symmetry.space_group_name_H-M   'P 1'
#
loop_
_entity.id
_entity.type
_entity.pdbx_description
1 polymer ?
#
loop_
_entity_poly.entity_id
_entity_poly.type
_entity_poly.pdbx_seq_one_letter_code
_entity_poly.pdbx_strand_id
1 'polypeptide(L)'
;DHIIRQVVGTDKTMLLTSFVTHDFFNRRLMENGTFPTLIPRLIDVAGTLLHKLPVLLALNMNNKHVPDNTFLYSFDYSGEFNRYRDMDEEHNMQSPFKAGVSLTDEALYLFPYPQHVEKLSPPDESMAKRMVDVWTSFVINGHPFGSHRSGYWPPMTTLYGPYLKLDETFTIAGNYFKEFSATIMDEEAGHSLIREVYYLRRNYSDKHQQKLKHRSKTLNFRRKFTINRVRPTRKVKKNTSTNKSITKNSIVRRHP
;
A
#
# COMPACT_ATOMS: atom_id res chain seq x y z
N ASP A 1 10.06 -21.87 5.91
CA ASP A 1 9.23 -22.98 5.40
C ASP A 1 7.72 -22.78 5.51
N HIS A 2 7.15 -22.56 6.70
CA HIS A 2 5.68 -22.59 6.87
C HIS A 2 4.90 -21.58 6.01
N ILE A 3 5.34 -20.31 5.97
CA ILE A 3 4.67 -19.25 5.20
C ILE A 3 4.69 -19.55 3.69
N ILE A 4 5.81 -20.03 3.17
CA ILE A 4 5.96 -20.29 1.72
C ILE A 4 5.06 -21.45 1.30
N ARG A 5 5.03 -22.55 2.06
CA ARG A 5 4.10 -23.66 1.78
C ARG A 5 2.63 -23.22 1.81
N GLN A 6 2.28 -22.24 2.64
CA GLN A 6 0.94 -21.67 2.68
C GLN A 6 0.65 -20.74 1.48
N VAL A 7 1.65 -20.06 0.94
CA VAL A 7 1.48 -19.12 -0.18
C VAL A 7 1.51 -19.83 -1.54
N VAL A 8 2.34 -20.86 -1.72
CA VAL A 8 2.56 -21.51 -3.04
C VAL A 8 2.32 -23.02 -3.09
N GLY A 9 1.95 -23.66 -1.98
CA GLY A 9 1.69 -25.11 -1.94
C GLY A 9 2.96 -25.97 -1.84
N THR A 10 2.84 -27.25 -2.21
CA THR A 10 3.93 -28.24 -2.06
C THR A 10 4.85 -28.22 -3.28
N ASP A 11 6.04 -27.64 -3.12
CA ASP A 11 7.09 -27.59 -4.13
C ASP A 11 8.07 -28.77 -3.96
N LYS A 12 7.93 -29.79 -4.83
CA LYS A 12 8.74 -31.01 -4.78
C LYS A 12 10.20 -30.81 -5.22
N THR A 13 10.47 -29.80 -6.06
CA THR A 13 11.81 -29.57 -6.61
C THR A 13 12.59 -28.53 -5.82
N MET A 14 11.94 -27.86 -4.86
CA MET A 14 12.49 -26.74 -4.08
C MET A 14 12.83 -25.49 -4.92
N LEU A 15 12.60 -25.51 -6.23
CA LEU A 15 12.97 -24.41 -7.12
C LEU A 15 12.07 -23.19 -6.90
N LEU A 16 10.77 -23.40 -6.77
CA LEU A 16 9.81 -22.32 -6.51
C LEU A 16 10.03 -21.74 -5.11
N THR A 17 10.27 -22.60 -4.13
CA THR A 17 10.59 -22.22 -2.76
C THR A 17 11.89 -21.43 -2.71
N SER A 18 12.91 -21.87 -3.44
CA SER A 18 14.20 -21.17 -3.53
C SER A 18 14.07 -19.82 -4.22
N PHE A 19 13.32 -19.74 -5.32
CA PHE A 19 13.03 -18.48 -6.01
C PHE A 19 12.31 -17.50 -5.07
N VAL A 20 11.24 -17.95 -4.42
CA VAL A 20 10.44 -17.10 -3.52
C VAL A 20 11.25 -16.62 -2.31
N THR A 21 12.08 -17.47 -1.70
CA THR A 21 12.92 -17.09 -0.56
C THR A 21 14.07 -16.19 -0.96
N HIS A 22 14.70 -16.45 -2.10
CA HIS A 22 15.85 -15.68 -2.53
C HIS A 22 15.45 -14.28 -2.99
N ASP A 23 14.39 -14.18 -3.81
CA ASP A 23 14.07 -12.94 -4.51
C ASP A 23 13.09 -12.03 -3.74
N PHE A 24 12.28 -12.59 -2.84
CA PHE A 24 11.27 -11.81 -2.10
C PHE A 24 11.48 -11.84 -0.58
N PHE A 25 11.80 -13.00 0.01
CA PHE A 25 11.85 -13.16 1.47
C PHE A 25 13.25 -13.45 1.99
N ASN A 26 14.12 -12.43 1.99
CA ASN A 26 15.46 -12.58 2.55
C ASN A 26 15.43 -13.03 4.03
N ARG A 27 16.50 -13.70 4.47
CA ARG A 27 16.57 -14.34 5.80
C ARG A 27 16.29 -13.37 6.94
N ARG A 28 16.82 -12.15 6.86
CA ARG A 28 16.64 -11.13 7.90
C ARG A 28 15.17 -10.72 8.05
N LEU A 29 14.45 -10.64 6.93
CA LEU A 29 13.02 -10.32 6.88
C LEU A 29 12.17 -11.48 7.39
N MET A 30 12.58 -12.73 7.14
CA MET A 30 11.89 -13.90 7.69
C MET A 30 12.06 -14.03 9.21
N GLU A 31 13.21 -13.61 9.75
CA GLU A 31 13.51 -13.70 11.18
C GLU A 31 12.96 -12.50 11.97
N ASN A 32 12.99 -11.29 11.38
CA ASN A 32 12.67 -10.04 12.09
C ASN A 32 11.58 -9.19 11.43
N GLY A 33 10.99 -9.66 10.33
CA GLY A 33 9.99 -8.93 9.57
C GLY A 33 8.70 -8.76 10.35
N THR A 34 8.11 -7.59 10.19
CA THR A 34 6.75 -7.30 10.63
C THR A 34 5.78 -7.50 9.46
N PHE A 35 4.49 -7.67 9.74
CA PHE A 35 3.47 -7.75 8.69
C PHE A 35 3.53 -6.58 7.68
N PRO A 36 3.68 -5.29 8.09
CA PRO A 36 3.91 -4.18 7.17
C PRO A 36 5.06 -4.40 6.19
N THR A 37 6.21 -4.83 6.71
CA THR A 37 7.40 -5.07 5.89
C THR A 37 7.26 -6.28 4.99
N LEU A 38 6.28 -7.17 5.21
CA LEU A 38 6.04 -8.33 4.35
C LEU A 38 5.09 -8.01 3.18
N ILE A 39 4.29 -6.94 3.26
CA ILE A 39 3.24 -6.65 2.28
C ILE A 39 3.78 -6.42 0.85
N PRO A 40 4.80 -5.57 0.59
CA PRO A 40 5.32 -5.40 -0.77
C PRO A 40 5.80 -6.71 -1.39
N ARG A 41 6.42 -7.57 -0.59
CA ARG A 41 6.91 -8.88 -1.00
C ARG A 41 5.75 -9.81 -1.35
N LEU A 42 4.69 -9.81 -0.54
CA LEU A 42 3.49 -10.60 -0.82
C LEU A 42 2.78 -10.15 -2.09
N ILE A 43 2.71 -8.83 -2.34
CA ILE A 43 2.15 -8.26 -3.58
C ILE A 43 2.96 -8.75 -4.79
N ASP A 44 4.28 -8.61 -4.74
CA ASP A 44 5.17 -8.99 -5.83
C ASP A 44 5.19 -10.51 -6.07
N VAL A 45 5.16 -11.34 -5.03
CA VAL A 45 5.03 -12.80 -5.17
C VAL A 45 3.71 -13.17 -5.83
N ALA A 46 2.59 -12.59 -5.38
CA ALA A 46 1.28 -12.88 -5.96
C ALA A 46 1.21 -12.42 -7.43
N GLY A 47 1.63 -11.19 -7.73
CA GLY A 47 1.66 -10.66 -9.09
C GLY A 47 2.58 -11.46 -10.02
N THR A 48 3.75 -11.86 -9.52
CA THR A 48 4.71 -12.65 -10.29
C THR A 48 4.16 -14.03 -10.65
N LEU A 49 3.67 -14.77 -9.65
CA LEU A 49 3.26 -16.16 -9.86
C LEU A 49 1.94 -16.28 -10.60
N LEU A 50 1.01 -15.33 -10.40
CA LEU A 50 -0.31 -15.39 -11.03
C LEU A 50 -0.33 -14.78 -12.44
N HIS A 51 0.53 -13.79 -12.73
CA HIS A 51 0.45 -13.01 -13.98
C HIS A 51 1.80 -12.88 -14.70
N LYS A 52 2.79 -12.23 -14.08
CA LYS A 52 4.00 -11.78 -14.80
C LYS A 52 4.83 -12.95 -15.34
N LEU A 53 5.04 -14.00 -14.55
CA LEU A 53 5.80 -15.18 -14.97
C LEU A 53 5.08 -16.01 -16.05
N PRO A 54 3.79 -16.38 -15.89
CA PRO A 54 3.04 -17.04 -16.96
C PRO A 54 3.05 -16.27 -18.30
N VAL A 55 2.86 -14.95 -18.26
CA VAL A 55 2.91 -14.09 -19.46
C VAL A 55 4.28 -14.14 -20.12
N LEU A 56 5.36 -13.98 -19.35
CA LEU A 56 6.72 -14.04 -19.88
C LEU A 56 7.02 -15.41 -20.52
N LEU A 57 6.59 -16.50 -19.90
CA LEU A 57 6.76 -17.85 -20.45
C LEU A 57 5.97 -18.03 -21.75
N ALA A 58 4.72 -17.56 -21.81
CA ALA A 58 3.89 -17.61 -23.02
C ALA A 58 4.51 -16.82 -24.17
N LEU A 59 4.98 -15.60 -23.90
CA LEU A 59 5.63 -14.77 -24.92
C LEU A 59 6.98 -15.34 -25.37
N ASN A 60 7.76 -15.94 -24.46
CA ASN A 60 8.99 -16.64 -24.83
C ASN A 60 8.72 -17.83 -25.76
N MET A 61 7.61 -18.54 -25.56
CA MET A 61 7.19 -19.60 -26.48
C MET A 61 6.71 -19.02 -27.81
N ASN A 62 5.94 -17.93 -27.79
CA ASN A 62 5.50 -17.25 -29.02
C ASN A 62 6.68 -16.74 -29.84
N ASN A 63 7.67 -16.11 -29.20
CA ASN A 63 8.84 -15.52 -29.85
C ASN A 63 9.74 -16.56 -30.55
N LYS A 64 9.70 -17.83 -30.11
CA LYS A 64 10.39 -18.93 -30.81
C LYS A 64 9.74 -19.26 -32.16
N HIS A 65 8.44 -19.02 -32.29
CA HIS A 65 7.67 -19.35 -33.50
C HIS A 65 7.44 -18.14 -34.40
N VAL A 66 7.31 -16.96 -33.81
CA VAL A 66 7.11 -15.70 -34.52
C VAL A 66 8.15 -14.68 -34.02
N PRO A 67 9.44 -14.90 -34.36
CA PRO A 67 10.48 -13.93 -34.05
C PRO A 67 10.16 -12.59 -34.71
N ASP A 68 10.67 -11.51 -34.12
CA ASP A 68 10.50 -10.13 -34.59
C ASP A 68 9.07 -9.56 -34.55
N ASN A 69 8.06 -10.38 -34.18
CA ASN A 69 6.66 -9.96 -34.05
C ASN A 69 6.05 -10.32 -32.68
N THR A 70 6.90 -10.53 -31.67
CA THR A 70 6.45 -10.71 -30.29
C THR A 70 6.82 -9.49 -29.47
N PHE A 71 5.82 -8.81 -28.90
CA PHE A 71 6.00 -7.55 -28.19
C PHE A 71 5.54 -7.69 -26.73
N LEU A 72 6.32 -7.15 -25.81
CA LEU A 72 6.04 -7.16 -24.36
C LEU A 72 6.00 -5.74 -23.83
N TYR A 73 5.04 -5.45 -22.95
CA TYR A 73 5.00 -4.20 -22.19
C TYR A 73 4.66 -4.41 -20.71
N SER A 74 5.02 -3.44 -19.88
CA SER A 74 4.53 -3.22 -18.52
C SER A 74 3.77 -1.91 -18.48
N PHE A 75 2.62 -1.91 -17.80
CA PHE A 75 1.82 -0.72 -17.57
C PHE A 75 1.93 -0.28 -16.12
N ASP A 76 2.50 0.90 -15.92
CA ASP A 76 2.97 1.41 -14.63
C ASP A 76 2.47 2.84 -14.37
N TYR A 77 1.70 3.41 -15.29
CA TYR A 77 1.11 4.73 -15.15
C TYR A 77 -0.04 4.75 -14.13
N SER A 78 0.14 5.54 -13.06
CA SER A 78 -0.86 5.78 -12.03
C SER A 78 -1.61 7.10 -12.27
N GLY A 79 -2.73 7.04 -13.00
CA GLY A 79 -3.58 8.20 -13.24
C GLY A 79 -4.54 8.55 -12.09
N GLU A 80 -5.56 9.37 -12.39
CA GLU A 80 -6.55 9.82 -11.40
C GLU A 80 -7.41 8.66 -10.86
N PHE A 81 -7.75 7.72 -11.73
CA PHE A 81 -8.64 6.60 -11.44
C PHE A 81 -7.86 5.30 -11.30
N ASN A 82 -8.25 4.52 -10.28
CA ASN A 82 -7.84 3.13 -10.13
C ASN A 82 -9.08 2.24 -10.09
N ARG A 83 -9.05 1.14 -10.85
CA ARG A 83 -10.23 0.30 -11.07
C ARG A 83 -10.83 -0.26 -9.79
N TYR A 84 -10.01 -0.70 -8.84
CA TYR A 84 -10.49 -1.31 -7.60
C TYR A 84 -10.75 -0.30 -6.48
N ARG A 85 -10.31 0.95 -6.65
CA ARG A 85 -10.55 2.03 -5.68
C ARG A 85 -11.78 2.85 -6.04
N ASP A 86 -11.93 3.18 -7.31
CA ASP A 86 -12.81 4.27 -7.75
C ASP A 86 -14.04 3.79 -8.50
N MET A 87 -14.09 2.51 -8.93
CA MET A 87 -15.19 1.96 -9.77
C MET A 87 -16.24 1.18 -8.99
N ASP A 88 -16.02 0.94 -7.70
CA ASP A 88 -17.02 0.31 -6.82
C ASP A 88 -17.70 1.36 -5.96
N GLU A 89 -18.70 2.04 -6.54
CA GLU A 89 -19.53 3.03 -5.83
C GLU A 89 -20.38 2.37 -4.72
N GLU A 90 -20.68 1.07 -4.84
CA GLU A 90 -21.61 0.37 -3.95
C GLU A 90 -20.95 -0.13 -2.66
N HIS A 91 -19.65 -0.45 -2.71
CA HIS A 91 -18.95 -1.01 -1.54
C HIS A 91 -17.90 -0.10 -0.90
N ASN A 92 -17.59 1.06 -1.51
CA ASN A 92 -16.69 2.11 -0.98
C ASN A 92 -15.60 1.54 -0.06
N MET A 93 -14.91 0.52 -0.56
CA MET A 93 -13.91 -0.21 0.21
C MET A 93 -12.74 0.73 0.36
N GLN A 94 -12.71 1.48 1.46
CA GLN A 94 -11.56 2.25 1.92
C GLN A 94 -10.43 1.28 2.25
N SER A 95 -9.81 0.76 1.20
CA SER A 95 -8.69 -0.14 1.24
C SER A 95 -7.57 0.54 2.05
N PRO A 96 -6.92 -0.18 2.98
CA PRO A 96 -5.78 0.37 3.71
C PRO A 96 -4.57 0.63 2.79
N PHE A 97 -4.65 0.21 1.52
CA PHE A 97 -3.63 0.43 0.51
C PHE A 97 -3.86 1.76 -0.22
N LYS A 98 -2.77 2.48 -0.52
CA LYS A 98 -2.79 3.42 -1.64
C LYS A 98 -2.97 2.55 -2.88
N ALA A 99 -3.88 2.93 -3.75
CA ALA A 99 -3.94 2.32 -5.07
C ALA A 99 -2.61 2.63 -5.75
N GLY A 100 -1.79 1.61 -6.00
CA GLY A 100 -0.78 1.67 -7.05
C GLY A 100 -1.46 1.38 -8.39
N VAL A 101 -0.69 0.96 -9.39
CA VAL A 101 -1.28 0.43 -10.62
C VAL A 101 -1.79 -0.98 -10.36
N SER A 102 -3.09 -1.15 -10.47
CA SER A 102 -3.77 -2.41 -10.22
C SER A 102 -3.99 -3.19 -11.52
N LEU A 103 -4.32 -4.47 -11.37
CA LEU A 103 -4.75 -5.32 -12.47
C LEU A 103 -5.87 -4.63 -13.28
N THR A 104 -5.76 -4.61 -14.62
CA THR A 104 -6.74 -4.02 -15.55
C THR A 104 -6.91 -2.49 -15.49
N ASP A 105 -6.04 -1.75 -14.79
CA ASP A 105 -6.05 -0.27 -14.84
C ASP A 105 -5.76 0.25 -16.27
N GLU A 106 -4.95 -0.45 -17.05
CA GLU A 106 -4.63 -0.10 -18.44
C GLU A 106 -5.87 -0.07 -19.33
N ALA A 107 -6.89 -0.87 -18.99
CA ALA A 107 -8.13 -0.93 -19.74
C ALA A 107 -8.94 0.37 -19.64
N LEU A 108 -8.76 1.16 -18.57
CA LEU A 108 -9.41 2.47 -18.41
C LEU A 108 -9.02 3.45 -19.52
N TYR A 109 -7.80 3.31 -20.05
CA TYR A 109 -7.23 4.19 -21.08
C TYR A 109 -7.55 3.74 -22.52
N LEU A 110 -8.13 2.55 -22.68
CA LEU A 110 -8.60 2.01 -23.97
C LEU A 110 -10.13 2.01 -24.05
N PHE A 111 -10.79 1.65 -22.96
CA PHE A 111 -12.23 1.45 -22.85
C PHE A 111 -12.73 2.06 -21.53
N PRO A 112 -12.79 3.40 -21.41
CA PRO A 112 -13.20 4.06 -20.19
C PRO A 112 -14.63 3.66 -19.79
N TYR A 113 -14.78 3.11 -18.58
CA TYR A 113 -16.06 2.70 -17.99
C TYR A 113 -15.93 2.65 -16.45
N PRO A 114 -16.94 3.09 -15.68
CA PRO A 114 -18.25 3.62 -16.11
C PRO A 114 -18.25 5.14 -16.39
N GLN A 115 -19.42 5.72 -16.67
CA GLN A 115 -19.55 7.06 -17.29
C GLN A 115 -18.79 8.19 -16.57
N HIS A 116 -18.57 8.10 -15.25
CA HIS A 116 -17.81 9.12 -14.52
C HIS A 116 -16.31 9.11 -14.80
N VAL A 117 -15.74 8.03 -15.36
CA VAL A 117 -14.33 7.99 -15.80
C VAL A 117 -14.13 8.29 -17.28
N GLU A 118 -15.20 8.56 -18.03
CA GLU A 118 -15.09 9.01 -19.42
C GLU A 118 -14.42 10.39 -19.52
N LYS A 119 -14.52 11.21 -18.47
CA LYS A 119 -13.93 12.54 -18.42
C LYS A 119 -12.53 12.48 -17.80
N LEU A 120 -11.58 12.01 -18.60
CA LEU A 120 -10.18 11.94 -18.21
C LEU A 120 -9.57 13.32 -17.96
N SER A 121 -8.68 13.42 -16.98
CA SER A 121 -7.81 14.58 -16.77
C SER A 121 -6.85 14.77 -17.97
N PRO A 122 -6.28 15.96 -18.21
CA PRO A 122 -5.36 16.16 -19.34
C PRO A 122 -4.15 15.20 -19.38
N PRO A 123 -3.51 14.83 -18.24
CA PRO A 123 -2.48 13.79 -18.22
C PRO A 123 -3.01 12.40 -18.63
N ASP A 124 -4.18 12.01 -18.12
CA ASP A 124 -4.80 10.71 -18.42
C ASP A 124 -5.27 10.62 -19.87
N GLU A 125 -5.79 11.72 -20.43
CA GLU A 125 -6.13 11.82 -21.84
C GLU A 125 -4.89 11.66 -22.73
N SER A 126 -3.75 12.20 -22.31
CA SER A 126 -2.46 12.01 -22.99
C SER A 126 -2.00 10.55 -22.95
N MET A 127 -2.17 9.87 -21.82
CA MET A 127 -1.91 8.42 -21.71
C MET A 127 -2.85 7.61 -22.62
N ALA A 128 -4.15 7.88 -22.58
CA ALA A 128 -5.15 7.22 -23.43
C ALA A 128 -4.83 7.38 -24.92
N LYS A 129 -4.48 8.60 -25.36
CA LYS A 129 -4.05 8.86 -26.74
C LYS A 129 -2.81 8.04 -27.12
N ARG A 130 -1.82 7.90 -26.24
CA ARG A 130 -0.62 7.08 -26.48
C ARG A 130 -0.95 5.60 -26.57
N MET A 131 -1.78 5.09 -25.65
CA MET A 131 -2.25 3.70 -25.68
C MET A 131 -2.97 3.39 -27.00
N VAL A 132 -3.93 4.23 -27.39
CA VAL A 132 -4.68 4.07 -28.64
C VAL A 132 -3.76 4.14 -29.86
N ASP A 133 -2.81 5.09 -29.92
CA ASP A 133 -1.84 5.24 -31.02
C ASP A 133 -1.03 3.94 -31.23
N VAL A 134 -0.47 3.41 -30.13
CA VAL A 134 0.39 2.22 -30.16
C VAL A 134 -0.39 0.96 -30.52
N TRP A 135 -1.55 0.74 -29.89
CA TRP A 135 -2.41 -0.41 -30.19
C TRP A 135 -2.97 -0.36 -31.62
N THR A 136 -3.38 0.82 -32.09
CA THR A 136 -3.87 0.99 -33.46
C THR A 136 -2.76 0.75 -34.48
N SER A 137 -1.54 1.23 -34.22
CA SER A 137 -0.38 0.99 -35.07
C SER A 137 -0.05 -0.50 -35.18
N PHE A 138 -0.10 -1.23 -34.06
CA PHE A 138 0.07 -2.69 -34.06
C PHE A 138 -0.99 -3.41 -34.90
N VAL A 139 -2.27 -3.01 -34.77
CA VAL A 139 -3.36 -3.62 -35.55
C VAL A 139 -3.23 -3.35 -37.05
N ILE A 140 -2.85 -2.12 -37.45
CA ILE A 140 -2.75 -1.74 -38.86
C ILE A 140 -1.49 -2.35 -39.52
N ASN A 141 -0.35 -2.28 -38.83
CA ASN A 141 0.97 -2.55 -39.44
C ASN A 141 1.58 -3.88 -38.99
N GLY A 142 1.02 -4.55 -37.98
CA GLY A 142 1.66 -5.68 -37.28
C GLY A 142 2.80 -5.27 -36.34
N HIS A 143 3.15 -3.98 -36.30
CA HIS A 143 4.24 -3.44 -35.51
C HIS A 143 3.76 -2.19 -34.75
N PRO A 144 4.03 -2.09 -33.44
CA PRO A 144 3.69 -0.91 -32.65
C PRO A 144 4.72 0.20 -32.90
N PHE A 145 4.62 0.87 -34.04
CA PHE A 145 5.30 2.14 -34.27
C PHE A 145 4.47 3.23 -33.62
N GLY A 146 4.88 3.71 -32.45
CA GLY A 146 4.33 4.94 -31.92
C GLY A 146 4.65 6.12 -32.85
N SER A 147 3.81 7.16 -32.85
CA SER A 147 4.17 8.46 -33.42
C SER A 147 5.47 9.01 -32.79
N HIS A 148 6.01 10.12 -33.29
CA HIS A 148 7.23 10.76 -32.75
C HIS A 148 7.18 11.02 -31.22
N ARG A 149 5.98 11.01 -30.61
CA ARG A 149 5.75 11.17 -29.17
C ARG A 149 5.56 9.85 -28.40
N SER A 150 5.16 8.80 -29.10
CA SER A 150 4.87 7.48 -28.52
C SER A 150 6.06 6.52 -28.68
N GLY A 151 7.14 6.90 -29.38
CA GLY A 151 8.37 6.13 -29.44
C GLY A 151 8.27 4.80 -30.20
N TYR A 152 9.39 4.09 -30.31
CA TYR A 152 9.45 2.77 -30.95
C TYR A 152 9.37 1.67 -29.89
N TRP A 153 8.42 0.74 -30.04
CA TRP A 153 8.31 -0.45 -29.21
C TRP A 153 8.93 -1.65 -29.95
N PRO A 154 10.17 -2.04 -29.59
CA PRO A 154 10.86 -3.13 -30.27
C PRO A 154 10.25 -4.50 -29.92
N PRO A 155 10.37 -5.48 -30.83
CA PRO A 155 10.07 -6.86 -30.51
C PRO A 155 11.06 -7.43 -29.51
N MET A 156 10.67 -8.50 -28.83
CA MET A 156 11.53 -9.25 -27.93
C MET A 156 12.67 -9.92 -28.71
N THR A 157 13.91 -9.64 -28.33
CA THR A 157 15.10 -10.26 -28.93
C THR A 157 15.77 -11.27 -27.99
N THR A 158 15.35 -11.28 -26.72
CA THR A 158 15.86 -12.16 -25.66
C THR A 158 14.70 -12.74 -24.86
N LEU A 159 15.01 -13.67 -23.94
CA LEU A 159 14.02 -14.27 -23.02
C LEU A 159 13.38 -13.27 -22.03
N TYR A 160 13.92 -12.06 -21.94
CA TYR A 160 13.51 -11.06 -20.94
C TYR A 160 13.21 -9.68 -21.55
N GLY A 161 13.21 -9.55 -22.88
CA GLY A 161 12.97 -8.27 -23.54
C GLY A 161 13.79 -8.09 -24.82
N PRO A 162 13.95 -6.84 -25.31
CA PRO A 162 13.47 -5.59 -24.70
C PRO A 162 11.95 -5.55 -24.56
N TYR A 163 11.47 -4.71 -23.64
CA TYR A 163 10.05 -4.47 -23.43
C TYR A 163 9.79 -2.99 -23.25
N LEU A 164 8.55 -2.61 -23.50
CA LEU A 164 8.06 -1.27 -23.30
C LEU A 164 7.59 -1.08 -21.86
N LYS A 165 8.04 -0.02 -21.19
CA LYS A 165 7.49 0.41 -19.90
C LYS A 165 6.67 1.68 -20.11
N LEU A 166 5.37 1.57 -19.82
CA LEU A 166 4.37 2.61 -19.95
C LEU A 166 4.12 3.25 -18.59
N ASP A 167 4.80 4.36 -18.31
CA ASP A 167 4.56 5.21 -17.14
C ASP A 167 4.13 6.60 -17.63
N GLU A 168 4.42 7.69 -16.93
CA GLU A 168 4.26 9.06 -17.46
C GLU A 168 4.97 9.24 -18.82
N THR A 169 6.03 8.48 -19.02
CA THR A 169 6.85 8.45 -20.24
C THR A 169 6.91 7.06 -20.87
N PHE A 170 7.25 7.03 -22.15
CA PHE A 170 7.43 5.82 -22.94
C PHE A 170 8.91 5.44 -22.93
N THR A 171 9.28 4.36 -22.25
CA THR A 171 10.68 3.95 -22.13
C THR A 171 10.89 2.49 -22.51
N ILE A 172 12.05 2.18 -23.08
CA ILE A 172 12.42 0.79 -23.41
C ILE A 172 13.35 0.27 -22.33
N ALA A 173 12.94 -0.81 -21.69
CA ALA A 173 13.71 -1.51 -20.68
C ALA A 173 14.21 -2.86 -21.22
N GLY A 174 15.37 -3.28 -20.73
CA GLY A 174 16.07 -4.45 -21.28
C GLY A 174 15.80 -5.78 -20.56
N ASN A 175 15.25 -5.75 -19.35
CA ASN A 175 15.07 -6.95 -18.53
C ASN A 175 13.76 -6.91 -17.74
N TYR A 176 12.73 -7.58 -18.26
CA TYR A 176 11.40 -7.67 -17.67
C TYR A 176 11.38 -8.39 -16.32
N PHE A 177 12.41 -9.19 -16.00
CA PHE A 177 12.51 -9.86 -14.70
C PHE A 177 12.51 -8.86 -13.53
N LYS A 178 12.94 -7.61 -13.76
CA LYS A 178 12.87 -6.53 -12.76
C LYS A 178 11.42 -6.23 -12.35
N GLU A 179 10.46 -6.42 -13.25
CA GLU A 179 9.06 -6.18 -12.93
C GLU A 179 8.52 -7.18 -11.90
N PHE A 180 9.19 -8.31 -11.66
CA PHE A 180 8.77 -9.26 -10.62
C PHE A 180 8.85 -8.64 -9.22
N SER A 181 9.80 -7.75 -8.99
CA SER A 181 10.05 -7.08 -7.70
C SER A 181 9.71 -5.59 -7.72
N ALA A 182 8.76 -5.17 -8.57
CA ALA A 182 8.40 -3.75 -8.76
C ALA A 182 8.01 -3.06 -7.45
N THR A 183 7.15 -3.69 -6.64
CA THR A 183 6.67 -3.11 -5.39
C THR A 183 7.77 -3.01 -4.33
N ILE A 184 8.69 -3.98 -4.30
CA ILE A 184 9.88 -3.93 -3.44
C ILE A 184 10.78 -2.76 -3.85
N MET A 185 11.03 -2.58 -5.15
CA MET A 185 11.84 -1.46 -5.64
C MET A 185 11.20 -0.10 -5.31
N ASP A 186 9.88 0.02 -5.41
CA ASP A 186 9.14 1.21 -5.00
C ASP A 186 9.33 1.52 -3.51
N GLU A 187 9.23 0.49 -2.65
CA GLU A 187 9.46 0.64 -1.21
C GLU A 187 10.89 1.09 -0.90
N GLU A 188 11.89 0.53 -1.59
CA GLU A 188 13.29 0.91 -1.43
C GLU A 188 13.56 2.35 -1.89
N ALA A 189 12.81 2.84 -2.88
CA ALA A 189 12.81 4.24 -3.31
C ALA A 189 12.01 5.17 -2.38
N GLY A 190 11.37 4.64 -1.33
CA GLY A 190 10.59 5.40 -0.35
C GLY A 190 9.10 5.55 -0.68
N HIS A 191 8.61 4.88 -1.73
CA HIS A 191 7.21 4.84 -2.09
C HIS A 191 6.50 3.70 -1.36
N SER A 192 5.42 4.00 -0.64
CA SER A 192 4.65 2.98 0.07
C SER A 192 3.23 2.88 -0.47
N LEU A 193 2.87 1.69 -0.96
CA LEU A 193 1.48 1.32 -1.27
C LEU A 193 0.61 1.16 -0.02
N ILE A 194 1.17 1.35 1.17
CA ILE A 194 0.47 1.18 2.43
C ILE A 194 0.18 2.56 3.03
N ARG A 195 -1.08 2.84 3.39
CA ARG A 195 -1.43 4.10 4.04
C ARG A 195 -0.98 4.05 5.51
N GLU A 196 -0.05 4.92 5.89
CA GLU A 196 0.52 4.97 7.25
C GLU A 196 -0.53 5.08 8.37
N VAL A 197 -1.65 5.76 8.11
CA VAL A 197 -2.74 5.98 9.09
C VAL A 197 -3.29 4.69 9.69
N TYR A 198 -3.30 3.58 8.93
CA TYR A 198 -3.82 2.29 9.41
C TYR A 198 -2.87 1.58 10.39
N TYR A 199 -1.58 1.95 10.40
CA TYR A 199 -0.57 1.36 11.28
C TYR A 199 -0.25 2.25 12.48
N LEU A 200 -0.35 3.59 12.31
CA LEU A 200 -0.17 4.53 13.41
C LEU A 200 -1.28 4.44 14.47
N ARG A 201 -2.50 4.04 14.10
CA ARG A 201 -3.63 3.93 15.04
C ARG A 201 -3.39 2.87 16.13
N ARG A 202 -2.68 1.78 15.80
CA ARG A 202 -2.32 0.72 16.74
C ARG A 202 -1.23 1.19 17.70
N ASN A 203 -0.21 1.85 17.18
CA ASN A 203 0.87 2.44 17.99
C ASN A 203 0.38 3.54 18.94
N TYR A 204 -0.63 4.33 18.54
CA TYR A 204 -1.25 5.31 19.42
C TYR A 204 -2.08 4.65 20.54
N SER A 205 -2.87 3.63 20.20
CA SER A 205 -3.63 2.84 21.19
C SER A 205 -2.72 2.14 22.19
N ASP A 206 -1.63 1.52 21.74
CA ASP A 206 -0.70 0.80 22.61
C ASP A 206 0.11 1.74 23.50
N LYS A 207 0.58 2.88 22.95
CA LYS A 207 1.20 3.95 23.75
C LYS A 207 0.21 4.55 24.75
N HIS A 208 -1.06 4.75 24.37
CA HIS A 208 -2.09 5.28 25.26
C HIS A 208 -2.43 4.28 26.37
N GLN A 209 -2.56 2.99 26.06
CA GLN A 209 -2.76 1.93 27.04
C GLN A 209 -1.56 1.76 27.98
N GLN A 210 -0.32 1.85 27.48
CA GLN A 210 0.88 1.86 28.33
C GLN A 210 0.91 3.10 29.24
N LYS A 211 0.53 4.28 28.75
CA LYS A 211 0.45 5.51 29.53
C LYS A 211 -0.62 5.44 30.62
N LEU A 212 -1.77 4.82 30.32
CA LEU A 212 -2.84 4.54 31.29
C LEU A 212 -2.40 3.51 32.35
N LYS A 213 -1.69 2.43 31.95
CA LYS A 213 -1.12 1.45 32.89
C LYS A 213 -0.04 2.04 33.79
N HIS A 214 0.79 2.94 33.28
CA HIS A 214 1.77 3.68 34.10
C HIS A 214 1.09 4.67 35.07
N ARG A 215 0.05 5.37 34.62
CA ARG A 215 -0.76 6.25 35.48
C ARG A 215 -1.50 5.49 36.58
N SER A 216 -2.06 4.32 36.29
CA SER A 216 -2.74 3.51 37.32
C SER A 216 -1.77 2.94 38.35
N LYS A 217 -0.56 2.51 37.94
CA LYS A 217 0.51 2.08 38.86
C LYS A 217 0.99 3.21 39.77
N THR A 218 1.16 4.43 39.26
CA THR A 218 1.57 5.60 40.06
C THR A 218 0.48 6.08 41.02
N LEU A 219 -0.79 6.03 40.61
CA LEU A 219 -1.95 6.30 41.49
C LEU A 219 -2.09 5.27 42.61
N ASN A 220 -1.90 3.99 42.31
CA ASN A 220 -1.92 2.92 43.33
C ASN A 220 -0.73 3.01 44.29
N PHE A 221 0.44 3.44 43.82
CA PHE A 221 1.59 3.73 44.67
C PHE A 221 1.30 4.90 45.61
N ARG A 222 0.75 6.02 45.11
CA ARG A 222 0.37 7.17 45.94
C ARG A 222 -0.71 6.84 46.99
N ARG A 223 -1.72 6.01 46.66
CA ARG A 223 -2.73 5.56 47.63
C ARG A 223 -2.16 4.70 48.76
N LYS A 224 -1.15 3.87 48.49
CA LYS A 224 -0.46 3.10 49.54
C LYS A 224 0.34 3.99 50.50
N PHE A 225 0.90 5.11 50.02
CA PHE A 225 1.66 6.05 50.86
C PHE A 225 0.79 6.99 51.70
N THR A 226 -0.45 7.28 51.29
CA THR A 226 -1.35 8.15 52.08
C THR A 226 -2.10 7.44 53.19
N ILE A 227 -2.30 6.11 53.11
CA ILE A 227 -3.02 5.36 54.15
C ILE A 227 -2.16 5.11 55.41
N ASN A 228 -0.83 5.12 55.29
CA ASN A 228 0.08 4.85 56.42
C ASN A 228 0.47 6.10 57.23
N ARG A 229 -0.18 7.25 57.03
CA ARG A 229 0.20 8.50 57.72
C ARG A 229 -0.98 9.16 58.42
N VAL A 230 -1.64 8.44 59.33
CA VAL A 230 -2.59 9.05 60.28
C VAL A 230 -2.38 8.50 61.70
N ARG A 231 -2.10 9.47 62.60
CA ARG A 231 -2.08 9.48 64.09
C ARG A 231 -0.76 9.09 64.79
N PRO A 232 -0.35 9.88 65.82
CA PRO A 232 -1.15 10.03 67.05
C PRO A 232 -1.44 11.46 67.56
N THR A 233 -2.28 11.43 68.58
CA THR A 233 -3.02 12.43 69.37
C THR A 233 -2.21 13.43 70.19
N ARG A 234 -2.75 14.65 70.43
CA ARG A 234 -2.76 15.29 71.76
C ARG A 234 -3.76 16.46 71.88
N LYS A 235 -4.46 16.49 73.03
CA LYS A 235 -5.41 17.51 73.54
C LYS A 235 -4.67 18.75 74.07
N VAL A 236 -5.25 19.97 73.96
CA VAL A 236 -5.31 21.03 75.01
C VAL A 236 -6.51 21.98 74.73
N LYS A 237 -7.09 22.55 75.81
CA LYS A 237 -8.39 23.26 75.97
C LYS A 237 -8.33 24.80 75.77
N LYS A 238 -9.51 25.37 75.41
CA LYS A 238 -10.19 26.65 75.82
C LYS A 238 -9.38 27.97 75.83
N ASN A 239 -9.85 29.12 75.32
CA ASN A 239 -11.03 29.91 75.75
C ASN A 239 -11.26 31.18 74.87
N THR A 240 -12.52 31.68 74.80
CA THR A 240 -13.02 33.10 74.65
C THR A 240 -12.54 33.96 73.46
N SER A 241 -13.31 34.84 72.78
CA SER A 241 -14.67 35.38 72.88
C SER A 241 -14.96 36.25 71.61
N THR A 242 -16.26 36.48 71.31
CA THR A 242 -16.87 37.68 70.66
C THR A 242 -16.39 38.18 69.28
N ASN A 243 -17.23 38.12 68.24
CA ASN A 243 -18.11 39.25 67.81
C ASN A 243 -18.84 39.02 66.45
N LYS A 244 -20.15 39.29 66.48
CA LYS A 244 -21.09 39.90 65.50
C LYS A 244 -20.92 39.78 63.97
N SER A 245 -21.97 39.18 63.37
CA SER A 245 -22.84 39.58 62.24
C SER A 245 -22.32 40.46 61.08
N ILE A 246 -22.67 40.07 59.83
CA ILE A 246 -23.47 40.85 58.87
C ILE A 246 -23.99 39.92 57.74
N THR A 247 -25.19 40.24 57.26
CA THR A 247 -26.12 39.53 56.37
C THR A 247 -26.01 39.90 54.89
N LYS A 248 -26.57 39.03 54.01
CA LYS A 248 -27.46 39.27 52.82
C LYS A 248 -27.22 38.18 51.74
N ASN A 249 -28.18 37.28 51.47
CA ASN A 249 -29.26 37.35 50.44
C ASN A 249 -28.71 37.66 49.02
N SER A 250 -29.00 36.95 47.92
CA SER A 250 -30.23 36.34 47.36
C SER A 250 -29.83 35.38 46.20
N ILE A 251 -30.37 34.17 46.00
CA ILE A 251 -31.67 33.77 45.42
C ILE A 251 -31.96 34.28 43.97
N VAL A 252 -31.90 33.33 43.01
CA VAL A 252 -32.79 33.12 41.81
C VAL A 252 -32.51 34.00 40.57
N ARG A 253 -32.49 33.56 39.29
CA ARG A 253 -33.37 32.71 38.44
C ARG A 253 -32.59 32.41 37.11
N ARG A 254 -32.44 31.17 36.63
CA ARG A 254 -33.16 30.47 35.53
C ARG A 254 -33.45 31.21 34.19
N HIS A 255 -32.98 30.54 33.13
CA HIS A 255 -33.50 30.41 31.73
C HIS A 255 -33.37 31.61 30.78
N PRO A 256 -33.33 31.41 29.44
CA PRO A 256 -33.81 30.28 28.60
C PRO A 256 -32.83 29.12 28.46
#